data_AF-A0A7C5G506-F1
#
_entry.id   AF-A0A7C5G506-F1
#
_cell.length_a   1.000
_cell.length_b   1.000
_cell.length_c   1.000
_cell.angle_alpha   90.00
_cell.angle_beta   90.00
_cell.angle_gamma   90.00
#
_symmetry.space_group_name_H-M   'P 1'
#
loop_
_entity.id
_entity.type
_entity.pdbx_description
1 polymer ?
#
loop_
_entity_poly.entity_id
_entity_poly.type
_entity_poly.pdbx_seq_one_letter_code
_entity_poly.pdbx_strand_id
1 'polypeptide(L)'
;TVDPNSKFVQLLDDGADVVAGDVAFTVTCSSQALLKGERLALNIMQHMSGIATLSNQYKFEVEDLPVTLLDTRKTTPLMRVFEKEAVRLGGNTNYRMGLYDRFMIKDNHIDACGGVVEAINKIMEYKKQKHIDIPITIEVRNLVELYQVLDVGEIDRIMLDNFEPRLLAEAITTINGRFETEASGGINIHNVREMAKTGVQFISVGALTHSAPNMDMSLKIVKD
;
A
#
# COMPACT_ATOMS: atom_id res chain seq x y z
N THR A 1 11.25 -17.78 21.45
CA THR A 1 10.68 -17.16 22.66
C THR A 1 11.81 -16.82 23.62
N VAL A 2 11.82 -15.61 24.21
CA VAL A 2 12.88 -15.17 25.15
C VAL A 2 12.63 -15.63 26.59
N ASP A 3 11.37 -15.95 26.94
CA ASP A 3 10.97 -16.57 28.21
C ASP A 3 9.71 -17.43 28.00
N PRO A 4 9.78 -18.76 28.12
CA PRO A 4 8.64 -19.65 27.92
C PRO A 4 7.55 -19.52 29.00
N ASN A 5 7.88 -18.94 30.16
CA ASN A 5 6.94 -18.74 31.26
C ASN A 5 6.32 -17.33 31.26
N SER A 6 6.62 -16.53 30.23
CA SER A 6 6.05 -15.19 30.10
C SER A 6 4.53 -15.24 29.99
N LYS A 7 3.86 -14.30 30.68
CA LYS A 7 2.42 -14.09 30.60
C LYS A 7 2.18 -12.74 29.96
N PHE A 8 1.45 -12.71 28.87
CA PHE A 8 1.10 -11.50 28.14
C PHE A 8 -0.41 -11.27 28.26
N VAL A 9 -0.79 -10.04 28.60
CA VAL A 9 -2.19 -9.61 28.64
C VAL A 9 -2.32 -8.41 27.73
N GLN A 10 -3.02 -8.59 26.63
CA GLN A 10 -3.40 -7.52 25.71
C GLN A 10 -4.54 -6.71 26.34
N LEU A 11 -4.43 -5.38 26.29
CA LEU A 11 -5.44 -4.46 26.78
C LEU A 11 -6.08 -3.65 25.64
N LEU A 12 -5.35 -3.43 24.55
CA LEU A 12 -5.82 -2.77 23.34
C LEU A 12 -5.61 -3.66 22.11
N ASP A 13 -6.61 -3.70 21.23
CA ASP A 13 -6.56 -4.44 19.98
C ASP A 13 -5.79 -3.66 18.89
N ASP A 14 -5.17 -4.39 17.96
CA ASP A 14 -4.54 -3.78 16.79
C ASP A 14 -5.59 -3.01 15.96
N GLY A 15 -5.26 -1.77 15.60
CA GLY A 15 -6.17 -0.86 14.89
C GLY A 15 -7.07 -0.01 15.80
N ALA A 16 -6.98 -0.16 17.12
CA ALA A 16 -7.64 0.75 18.06
C ALA A 16 -6.99 2.14 18.06
N ASP A 17 -7.81 3.18 18.24
CA ASP A 17 -7.33 4.52 18.54
C ASP A 17 -6.65 4.55 19.92
N VAL A 18 -5.57 5.33 20.04
CA VAL A 18 -4.80 5.47 21.28
C VAL A 18 -4.51 6.92 21.61
N VAL A 19 -4.41 7.23 22.89
CA VAL A 19 -3.96 8.52 23.40
C VAL A 19 -2.76 8.36 24.33
N ALA A 20 -2.03 9.45 24.54
CA ALA A 20 -0.86 9.44 25.43
C ALA A 20 -1.26 9.03 26.85
N GLY A 21 -0.61 7.99 27.37
CA GLY A 21 -0.88 7.43 28.70
C GLY A 21 -1.63 6.10 28.67
N ASP A 22 -2.18 5.69 27.53
CA ASP A 22 -2.82 4.38 27.39
C ASP A 22 -1.82 3.23 27.61
N VAL A 23 -2.32 2.14 28.17
CA VAL A 23 -1.56 0.91 28.37
C VAL A 23 -2.04 -0.13 27.36
N ALA A 24 -1.24 -0.39 26.33
CA ALA A 24 -1.60 -1.33 25.27
C ALA A 24 -1.56 -2.81 25.72
N PHE A 25 -0.62 -3.14 26.59
CA PHE A 25 -0.46 -4.49 27.11
C PHE A 25 0.28 -4.50 28.44
N THR A 26 0.20 -5.62 29.15
CA THR A 26 1.10 -5.95 30.26
C THR A 26 1.80 -7.28 29.99
N VAL A 27 3.04 -7.41 30.45
CA VAL A 27 3.82 -8.64 30.34
C VAL A 27 4.51 -8.95 31.66
N THR A 28 4.31 -10.16 32.16
CA THR A 28 5.02 -10.70 33.33
C THR A 28 6.02 -11.73 32.86
N CYS A 29 7.32 -11.48 33.10
CA CYS A 29 8.40 -12.41 32.76
C CYS A 29 9.63 -12.14 33.64
N SER A 30 10.68 -12.94 33.49
CA SER A 30 11.96 -12.65 34.14
C SER A 30 12.54 -11.30 33.66
N SER A 31 13.19 -10.57 34.56
CA SER A 31 13.79 -9.27 34.23
C SER A 31 14.82 -9.36 33.09
N GLN A 32 15.58 -10.46 33.03
CA GLN A 32 16.53 -10.73 31.94
C GLN A 32 15.82 -10.85 30.59
N ALA A 33 14.69 -11.56 30.54
CA ALA A 33 13.93 -11.72 29.30
C ALA A 33 13.27 -10.42 28.85
N LEU A 34 12.72 -9.66 29.81
CA LEU A 34 12.13 -8.34 29.55
C LEU A 34 13.14 -7.42 28.86
N LEU A 35 14.31 -7.21 29.48
CA LEU A 35 15.35 -6.33 28.96
C LEU A 35 15.95 -6.82 27.63
N LYS A 36 15.98 -8.14 27.40
CA LYS A 36 16.46 -8.73 26.14
C LYS A 36 15.47 -8.54 24.98
N GLY A 37 14.16 -8.62 25.26
CA GLY A 37 13.10 -8.54 24.25
C GLY A 37 12.60 -7.12 23.98
N GLU A 38 12.71 -6.21 24.95
CA GLU A 38 12.10 -4.88 24.95
C GLU A 38 12.36 -4.11 23.65
N ARG A 39 13.64 -3.91 23.29
CA ARG A 39 13.98 -3.03 22.16
C ARG A 39 13.47 -3.56 20.83
N LEU A 40 13.50 -4.88 20.64
CA LEU A 40 12.98 -5.50 19.43
C LEU A 40 11.46 -5.32 19.33
N ALA A 41 10.74 -5.60 20.42
CA ALA A 41 9.29 -5.46 20.47
C ALA A 41 8.85 -4.01 20.24
N LEU A 42 9.45 -3.05 20.97
CA LEU A 42 9.14 -1.63 20.80
C LEU A 42 9.44 -1.15 19.38
N ASN A 43 10.61 -1.46 18.82
CA ASN A 43 10.93 -0.99 17.46
C ASN A 43 9.92 -1.46 16.42
N ILE A 44 9.44 -2.72 16.51
CA ILE A 44 8.43 -3.26 15.59
C ILE A 44 7.08 -2.57 15.82
N MET A 45 6.61 -2.50 17.07
CA MET A 45 5.32 -1.89 17.40
C MET A 45 5.29 -0.40 17.04
N GLN A 46 6.32 0.35 17.41
CA GLN A 46 6.44 1.77 17.09
C GLN A 46 6.40 2.02 15.57
N HIS A 47 7.08 1.19 14.80
CA HIS A 47 7.10 1.29 13.34
C HIS A 47 5.73 0.95 12.72
N MET A 48 5.13 -0.17 13.11
CA MET A 48 3.82 -0.59 12.61
C MET A 48 2.72 0.39 13.01
N SER A 49 2.70 0.85 14.26
CA SER A 49 1.72 1.86 14.68
C SER A 49 1.92 3.20 13.97
N GLY A 50 3.17 3.58 13.67
CA GLY A 50 3.46 4.75 12.84
C GLY A 50 2.81 4.67 11.46
N ILE A 51 2.95 3.53 10.79
CA ILE A 51 2.33 3.26 9.48
C ILE A 51 0.81 3.23 9.58
N ALA A 52 0.24 2.56 10.59
CA ALA A 52 -1.21 2.48 10.78
C ALA A 52 -1.82 3.87 11.01
N THR A 53 -1.18 4.70 11.84
CA THR A 53 -1.59 6.08 12.10
C THR A 53 -1.51 6.94 10.83
N LEU A 54 -0.40 6.88 10.08
CA LEU A 54 -0.29 7.63 8.81
C LEU A 54 -1.34 7.15 7.80
N SER A 55 -1.52 5.84 7.67
CA SER A 55 -2.54 5.24 6.81
C SER A 55 -3.95 5.74 7.15
N ASN A 56 -4.29 5.80 8.44
CA ASN A 56 -5.57 6.35 8.89
C ASN A 56 -5.76 7.83 8.52
N GLN A 57 -4.70 8.65 8.63
CA GLN A 57 -4.74 10.05 8.19
C GLN A 57 -5.05 10.17 6.69
N TYR A 58 -4.41 9.37 5.85
CA TYR A 58 -4.72 9.36 4.41
C TYR A 58 -6.15 8.87 4.13
N LYS A 59 -6.62 7.86 4.88
CA LYS A 59 -7.99 7.34 4.73
C LYS A 59 -9.02 8.41 5.07
N PHE A 60 -8.78 9.17 6.14
CA PHE A 60 -9.61 10.29 6.57
C PHE A 60 -9.73 11.38 5.49
N GLU A 61 -8.63 11.75 4.82
CA GLU A 61 -8.64 12.77 3.76
C GLU A 61 -9.55 12.45 2.56
N VAL A 62 -9.93 11.19 2.38
CA VAL A 62 -10.75 10.73 1.23
C VAL A 62 -11.98 9.94 1.66
N GLU A 63 -12.38 10.00 2.94
CA GLU A 63 -13.42 9.14 3.50
C GLU A 63 -14.79 9.29 2.83
N ASP A 64 -15.10 10.48 2.32
CA ASP A 64 -16.33 10.84 1.62
C ASP A 64 -16.28 10.59 0.10
N LEU A 65 -15.16 10.08 -0.42
CA LEU A 65 -14.94 9.86 -1.85
C LEU A 65 -14.92 8.37 -2.20
N PRO A 66 -15.43 7.96 -3.38
CA PRO A 66 -15.46 6.56 -3.81
C PRO A 66 -14.10 6.11 -4.36
N VAL A 67 -13.04 6.24 -3.54
CA VAL A 67 -11.67 5.89 -3.90
C VAL A 67 -11.07 4.91 -2.90
N THR A 68 -10.24 4.00 -3.39
CA THR A 68 -9.48 3.06 -2.56
C THR A 68 -8.00 3.44 -2.58
N LEU A 69 -7.46 3.78 -1.41
CA LEU A 69 -6.02 3.99 -1.29
C LEU A 69 -5.28 2.66 -1.13
N LEU A 70 -4.14 2.59 -1.80
CA LEU A 70 -3.31 1.41 -1.92
C LEU A 70 -1.91 1.69 -1.41
N ASP A 71 -1.33 0.72 -0.70
CA ASP A 71 0.11 0.71 -0.45
C ASP A 71 0.92 0.38 -1.73
N THR A 72 2.23 0.20 -1.57
CA THR A 72 3.10 -0.20 -2.68
C THR A 72 4.12 -1.26 -2.26
N ARG A 73 5.07 -1.58 -3.15
CA ARG A 73 6.26 -2.40 -2.83
C ARG A 73 7.46 -1.56 -2.37
N LYS A 74 7.29 -0.24 -2.20
CA LYS A 74 8.31 0.66 -1.61
C LYS A 74 8.31 0.50 -0.09
N THR A 75 8.71 -0.69 0.34
CA THR A 75 8.65 -1.17 1.72
C THR A 75 10.05 -1.33 2.29
N THR A 76 10.22 -1.23 3.60
CA THR A 76 11.50 -1.55 4.25
C THR A 76 11.89 -3.00 3.92
N PRO A 77 13.15 -3.28 3.53
CA PRO A 77 13.59 -4.64 3.23
C PRO A 77 13.26 -5.60 4.37
N LEU A 78 12.73 -6.78 4.02
CA LEU A 78 12.30 -7.84 4.95
C LEU A 78 11.10 -7.51 5.86
N MET A 79 10.57 -6.28 5.83
CA MET A 79 9.44 -5.85 6.68
C MET A 79 8.08 -5.81 5.98
N ARG A 80 8.04 -6.11 4.67
CA ARG A 80 6.84 -5.92 3.83
C ARG A 80 5.55 -6.49 4.43
N VAL A 81 5.59 -7.70 4.99
CA VAL A 81 4.38 -8.33 5.56
C VAL A 81 3.84 -7.49 6.73
N PHE A 82 4.73 -7.00 7.60
CA PHE A 82 4.36 -6.15 8.74
C PHE A 82 3.87 -4.78 8.29
N GLU A 83 4.57 -4.13 7.35
CA GLU A 83 4.18 -2.80 6.88
C GLU A 83 2.83 -2.82 6.16
N LYS A 84 2.58 -3.82 5.31
CA LYS A 84 1.28 -3.97 4.63
C LYS A 84 0.16 -4.29 5.60
N GLU A 85 0.42 -5.08 6.63
CA GLU A 85 -0.56 -5.30 7.69
C GLU A 85 -0.87 -4.02 8.46
N ALA A 86 0.15 -3.22 8.77
CA ALA A 86 -0.06 -1.90 9.39
C ALA A 86 -0.87 -0.95 8.51
N VAL A 87 -0.67 -0.94 7.18
CA VAL A 87 -1.51 -0.16 6.26
C VAL A 87 -2.97 -0.59 6.36
N ARG A 88 -3.23 -1.91 6.39
CA ARG A 88 -4.58 -2.49 6.54
C ARG A 88 -5.23 -2.09 7.86
N LEU A 89 -4.48 -2.15 8.97
CA LEU A 89 -4.94 -1.71 10.29
C LEU A 89 -5.30 -0.22 10.30
N GLY A 90 -4.58 0.61 9.53
CA GLY A 90 -4.93 2.02 9.34
C GLY A 90 -6.12 2.29 8.40
N GLY A 91 -6.75 1.24 7.85
CA GLY A 91 -7.98 1.38 7.05
C GLY A 91 -7.79 1.54 5.54
N ASN A 92 -6.58 1.35 5.02
CA ASN A 92 -6.30 1.31 3.58
C ASN A 92 -6.07 -0.12 3.07
N THR A 93 -5.92 -0.27 1.75
CA THR A 93 -5.91 -1.58 1.11
C THR A 93 -4.52 -1.97 0.62
N ASN A 94 -4.22 -3.27 0.69
CA ASN A 94 -2.98 -3.80 0.14
C ASN A 94 -3.10 -3.91 -1.39
N TYR A 95 -2.17 -3.29 -2.11
CA TYR A 95 -1.89 -3.67 -3.49
C TYR A 95 -1.18 -5.04 -3.51
N ARG A 96 -0.55 -5.40 -4.64
CA ARG A 96 0.19 -6.65 -4.75
C ARG A 96 1.33 -6.79 -3.71
N MET A 97 1.45 -7.96 -3.09
CA MET A 97 2.54 -8.37 -2.20
C MET A 97 3.88 -8.51 -2.94
N GLY A 98 3.85 -8.98 -4.18
CA GLY A 98 5.04 -9.43 -4.87
C GLY A 98 5.03 -9.21 -6.37
N LEU A 99 5.85 -10.00 -7.06
CA LEU A 99 5.86 -10.09 -8.52
C LEU A 99 5.01 -11.27 -9.02
N TYR A 100 4.37 -12.00 -8.11
CA TYR A 100 3.74 -13.30 -8.36
C TYR A 100 2.22 -13.27 -8.26
N ASP A 101 1.61 -12.16 -7.85
CA ASP A 101 0.20 -12.04 -7.51
C ASP A 101 -0.56 -11.00 -8.34
N ARG A 102 0.15 -10.19 -9.13
CA ARG A 102 -0.40 -9.31 -10.17
C ARG A 102 0.69 -8.94 -11.17
N PHE A 103 0.40 -9.08 -12.47
CA PHE A 103 1.27 -8.54 -13.51
C PHE A 103 1.21 -7.01 -13.50
N MET A 104 2.36 -6.37 -13.55
CA MET A 104 2.46 -4.91 -13.69
C MET A 104 3.40 -4.61 -14.83
N ILE A 105 2.84 -4.23 -15.96
CA ILE A 105 3.59 -3.75 -17.12
C ILE A 105 3.95 -2.29 -16.81
N LYS A 106 5.26 -2.02 -16.74
CA LYS A 106 5.83 -0.68 -16.52
C LYS A 106 6.44 -0.14 -17.80
N ASP A 107 6.79 1.14 -17.80
CA ASP A 107 7.62 1.81 -18.81
C ASP A 107 8.74 0.93 -19.40
N ASN A 108 9.57 0.33 -18.53
CA ASN A 108 10.70 -0.50 -18.94
C ASN A 108 10.27 -1.77 -19.68
N HIS A 109 9.08 -2.31 -19.38
CA HIS A 109 8.55 -3.48 -20.09
C HIS A 109 8.00 -3.07 -21.47
N ILE A 110 7.31 -1.93 -21.54
CA ILE A 110 6.82 -1.34 -22.79
C ILE A 110 7.99 -1.08 -23.73
N ASP A 111 9.01 -0.38 -23.24
CA ASP A 111 10.20 -0.04 -24.02
C ASP A 111 10.96 -1.30 -24.46
N ALA A 112 11.11 -2.31 -23.59
CA ALA A 112 11.74 -3.59 -23.94
C ALA A 112 10.93 -4.43 -24.94
N CYS A 113 9.60 -4.27 -24.99
CA CYS A 113 8.75 -4.97 -25.94
C CYS A 113 8.64 -4.28 -27.29
N GLY A 114 9.01 -2.99 -27.37
CA GLY A 114 8.92 -2.16 -28.57
C GLY A 114 7.63 -1.35 -28.67
N GLY A 115 6.80 -1.33 -27.61
CA GLY A 115 5.52 -0.63 -27.61
C GLY A 115 4.49 -1.21 -26.65
N VAL A 116 3.42 -0.46 -26.41
CA VAL A 116 2.30 -0.84 -25.53
C VAL A 116 1.58 -2.07 -26.08
N VAL A 117 1.27 -2.05 -27.38
CA VAL A 117 0.53 -3.12 -28.06
C VAL A 117 1.30 -4.44 -27.98
N GLU A 118 2.59 -4.40 -28.27
CA GLU A 118 3.49 -5.56 -28.21
C GLU A 118 3.64 -6.09 -26.78
N ALA A 119 3.71 -5.22 -25.78
CA ALA A 119 3.77 -5.62 -24.38
C ALA A 119 2.50 -6.37 -23.93
N ILE A 120 1.31 -5.86 -24.30
CA ILE A 120 0.03 -6.51 -24.00
C ILE A 120 -0.05 -7.87 -24.71
N ASN A 121 0.22 -7.92 -26.01
CA ASN A 121 0.17 -9.18 -26.77
C ASN A 121 1.09 -10.26 -26.19
N LYS A 122 2.32 -9.88 -25.82
CA LYS A 122 3.29 -10.82 -25.21
C LYS A 122 2.83 -11.33 -23.85
N ILE A 123 2.26 -10.49 -22.98
CA ILE A 123 1.78 -10.97 -21.69
C ILE A 123 0.57 -11.88 -21.83
N MET A 124 -0.33 -11.60 -22.78
CA MET A 124 -1.50 -12.42 -23.06
C MET A 124 -1.10 -13.79 -23.59
N GLU A 125 -0.14 -13.83 -24.51
CA GLU A 125 0.45 -15.07 -24.99
C GLU A 125 1.10 -15.86 -23.84
N TYR A 126 1.90 -15.19 -22.99
CA TYR A 126 2.55 -15.82 -21.85
C TYR A 126 1.54 -16.42 -20.85
N LYS A 127 0.48 -15.68 -20.49
CA LYS A 127 -0.60 -16.16 -19.61
C LYS A 127 -1.27 -17.40 -20.20
N LYS A 128 -1.58 -17.39 -21.49
CA LYS A 128 -2.19 -18.52 -22.19
C LYS A 128 -1.27 -19.75 -22.19
N GLN A 129 0.00 -19.59 -22.54
CA GLN A 129 0.97 -20.68 -22.57
C GLN A 129 1.19 -21.31 -21.18
N LYS A 130 1.24 -20.48 -20.13
CA LYS A 130 1.50 -20.91 -18.76
C LYS A 130 0.23 -21.23 -17.96
N HIS A 131 -0.95 -21.05 -18.53
CA HIS A 131 -2.24 -21.22 -17.85
C HIS A 131 -2.32 -20.41 -16.55
N ILE A 132 -1.82 -19.16 -16.58
CA ILE A 132 -1.79 -18.26 -15.43
C ILE A 132 -2.99 -17.33 -15.50
N ASP A 133 -3.84 -17.38 -14.48
CA ASP A 133 -4.99 -16.49 -14.32
C ASP A 133 -4.74 -15.50 -13.18
N ILE A 134 -3.99 -14.44 -13.48
CA ILE A 134 -3.61 -13.37 -12.56
C ILE A 134 -3.90 -12.04 -13.25
N PRO A 135 -4.43 -11.02 -12.53
CA PRO A 135 -4.77 -9.74 -13.13
C PRO A 135 -3.54 -8.97 -13.65
N ILE A 136 -3.76 -8.13 -14.64
CA ILE A 136 -2.78 -7.29 -15.32
C ILE A 136 -3.12 -5.82 -15.04
N THR A 137 -2.11 -5.09 -14.57
CA THR A 137 -2.10 -3.64 -14.59
C THR A 137 -1.05 -3.17 -15.59
N ILE A 138 -1.37 -2.13 -16.37
CA ILE A 138 -0.40 -1.44 -17.21
C ILE A 138 -0.28 0.01 -16.77
N GLU A 139 0.97 0.45 -16.64
CA GLU A 139 1.34 1.83 -16.39
C GLU A 139 1.46 2.56 -17.72
N VAL A 140 0.78 3.71 -17.83
CA VAL A 140 0.87 4.58 -19.01
C VAL A 140 1.39 5.95 -18.62
N ARG A 141 2.22 6.53 -19.49
CA ARG A 141 2.93 7.80 -19.27
C ARG A 141 2.17 9.01 -19.80
N ASN A 142 1.26 8.82 -20.75
CA ASN A 142 0.55 9.89 -21.44
C ASN A 142 -0.73 9.37 -22.13
N LEU A 143 -1.52 10.29 -22.69
CA LEU A 143 -2.77 9.95 -23.38
C LEU A 143 -2.55 9.09 -24.64
N VAL A 144 -1.40 9.19 -25.32
CA VAL A 144 -1.13 8.38 -26.51
C VAL A 144 -1.03 6.90 -26.14
N GLU A 145 -0.28 6.58 -25.09
CA GLU A 145 -0.22 5.21 -24.55
C GLU A 145 -1.58 4.76 -24.02
N LEU A 146 -2.34 5.65 -23.37
CA LEU A 146 -3.71 5.34 -22.94
C LEU A 146 -4.58 4.90 -24.12
N TYR A 147 -4.60 5.64 -25.22
CA TYR A 147 -5.39 5.27 -26.40
C TYR A 147 -4.96 3.91 -26.96
N GLN A 148 -3.65 3.60 -26.99
CA GLN A 148 -3.17 2.28 -27.41
C GLN A 148 -3.70 1.15 -26.51
N VAL A 149 -3.73 1.36 -25.19
CA VAL A 149 -4.32 0.37 -24.25
C VAL A 149 -5.82 0.21 -24.51
N LEU A 150 -6.53 1.32 -24.75
CA LEU A 150 -7.97 1.30 -25.03
C LEU A 150 -8.32 0.57 -26.34
N ASP A 151 -7.45 0.65 -27.35
CA ASP A 151 -7.65 -0.01 -28.64
C ASP A 151 -7.40 -1.53 -28.54
N VAL A 152 -6.40 -1.95 -27.77
CA VAL A 152 -6.06 -3.38 -27.60
C VAL A 152 -7.00 -4.06 -26.61
N GLY A 153 -7.18 -3.48 -25.43
CA GLY A 153 -7.93 -4.09 -24.32
C GLY A 153 -7.19 -5.24 -23.63
N GLU A 154 -7.96 -6.20 -23.12
CA GLU A 154 -7.47 -7.44 -22.46
C GLU A 154 -6.59 -7.24 -21.20
N ILE A 155 -6.76 -6.11 -20.53
CA ILE A 155 -6.12 -5.77 -19.25
C ILE A 155 -7.17 -5.44 -18.20
N ASP A 156 -6.83 -5.56 -16.92
CA ASP A 156 -7.77 -5.32 -15.83
C ASP A 156 -7.75 -3.86 -15.35
N ARG A 157 -6.56 -3.25 -15.31
CA ARG A 157 -6.36 -1.92 -14.74
C ARG A 157 -5.36 -1.06 -15.50
N ILE A 158 -5.66 0.23 -15.62
CA ILE A 158 -4.77 1.25 -16.15
C ILE A 158 -4.27 2.13 -15.00
N MET A 159 -2.95 2.17 -14.81
CA MET A 159 -2.27 3.07 -13.90
C MET A 159 -1.77 4.31 -14.67
N LEU A 160 -2.26 5.48 -14.29
CA LEU A 160 -1.90 6.78 -14.85
C LEU A 160 -0.78 7.37 -13.97
N ASP A 161 0.47 7.22 -14.41
CA ASP A 161 1.65 7.58 -13.60
C ASP A 161 2.02 9.06 -13.79
N ASN A 162 2.08 9.80 -12.68
CA ASN A 162 2.43 11.23 -12.64
C ASN A 162 1.52 12.14 -13.50
N PHE A 163 0.25 11.78 -13.69
CA PHE A 163 -0.72 12.66 -14.36
C PHE A 163 -1.12 13.80 -13.43
N GLU A 164 -1.16 15.02 -13.97
CA GLU A 164 -1.76 16.16 -13.26
C GLU A 164 -3.28 15.98 -13.13
N PRO A 165 -3.93 16.52 -12.08
CA PRO A 165 -5.35 16.29 -11.79
C PRO A 165 -6.30 16.56 -12.98
N ARG A 166 -6.03 17.60 -13.77
CA ARG A 166 -6.81 17.92 -14.97
C ARG A 166 -6.70 16.84 -16.05
N LEU A 167 -5.48 16.40 -16.33
CA LEU A 167 -5.21 15.36 -17.33
C LEU A 167 -5.71 14.00 -16.84
N LEU A 168 -5.60 13.73 -15.53
CA LEU A 168 -6.15 12.56 -14.88
C LEU A 168 -7.67 12.51 -15.09
N ALA A 169 -8.41 13.58 -14.81
CA ALA A 169 -9.87 13.64 -15.02
C ALA A 169 -10.26 13.43 -16.50
N GLU A 170 -9.48 13.97 -17.44
CA GLU A 170 -9.66 13.71 -18.88
C GLU A 170 -9.44 12.23 -19.22
N ALA A 171 -8.39 11.62 -18.69
CA ALA A 171 -8.11 10.20 -18.86
C ALA A 171 -9.21 9.31 -18.27
N ILE A 172 -9.71 9.61 -17.06
CA ILE A 172 -10.84 8.89 -16.45
C ILE A 172 -12.09 8.97 -17.33
N THR A 173 -12.41 10.16 -17.85
CA THR A 173 -13.54 10.37 -18.76
C THR A 173 -13.36 9.56 -20.06
N THR A 174 -12.13 9.52 -20.58
CA THR A 174 -11.79 8.80 -21.81
C THR A 174 -11.90 7.28 -21.63
N ILE A 175 -11.48 6.76 -20.47
CA ILE A 175 -11.62 5.35 -20.11
C ILE A 175 -13.09 4.95 -19.97
N ASN A 176 -13.95 5.87 -19.52
CA ASN A 176 -15.41 5.73 -19.46
C ASN A 176 -15.86 4.39 -18.82
N GLY A 177 -15.21 4.01 -17.71
CA GLY A 177 -15.54 2.80 -16.95
C GLY A 177 -15.18 1.47 -17.63
N ARG A 178 -14.45 1.47 -18.75
CA ARG A 178 -14.04 0.24 -19.47
C ARG A 178 -12.98 -0.58 -18.72
N PHE A 179 -12.18 0.09 -17.87
CA PHE A 179 -11.08 -0.50 -17.10
C PHE A 179 -11.07 0.06 -15.69
N GLU A 180 -10.46 -0.68 -14.75
CA GLU A 180 -10.13 -0.09 -13.47
C GLU A 180 -9.10 1.04 -13.65
N THR A 181 -9.20 2.09 -12.83
CA THR A 181 -8.33 3.27 -12.94
C THR A 181 -7.53 3.49 -11.67
N GLU A 182 -6.24 3.74 -11.81
CA GLU A 182 -5.33 3.97 -10.70
C GLU A 182 -4.44 5.18 -10.95
N ALA A 183 -4.32 6.07 -9.95
CA ALA A 183 -3.36 7.16 -9.96
C ALA A 183 -2.12 6.78 -9.12
N SER A 184 -0.94 7.17 -9.60
CA SER A 184 0.33 6.94 -8.92
C SER A 184 1.29 8.11 -9.21
N GLY A 185 2.35 8.21 -8.41
CA GLY A 185 3.41 9.20 -8.59
C GLY A 185 3.19 10.47 -7.76
N GLY A 186 4.16 10.82 -6.91
CA GLY A 186 4.14 12.06 -6.12
C GLY A 186 2.99 12.22 -5.11
N ILE A 187 2.20 11.18 -4.85
CA ILE A 187 1.06 11.26 -3.93
C ILE A 187 1.52 11.50 -2.49
N ASN A 188 0.94 12.51 -1.85
CA ASN A 188 1.16 12.89 -0.47
C ASN A 188 -0.15 13.39 0.18
N ILE A 189 -0.12 13.65 1.49
CA ILE A 189 -1.32 14.02 2.27
C ILE A 189 -1.98 15.30 1.76
N HIS A 190 -1.21 16.21 1.15
CA HIS A 190 -1.73 17.49 0.67
C HIS A 190 -2.39 17.41 -0.72
N ASN A 191 -2.10 16.37 -1.52
CA ASN A 191 -2.65 16.22 -2.87
C ASN A 191 -3.57 15.01 -3.07
N VAL A 192 -3.59 14.05 -2.14
CA VAL A 192 -4.37 12.80 -2.29
C VAL A 192 -5.86 13.06 -2.53
N ARG A 193 -6.43 14.05 -1.83
CA ARG A 193 -7.85 14.42 -1.97
C ARG A 193 -8.16 15.05 -3.33
N GLU A 194 -7.25 15.84 -3.88
CA GLU A 194 -7.41 16.41 -5.22
C GLU A 194 -7.40 15.32 -6.28
N MET A 195 -6.48 14.36 -6.17
CA MET A 195 -6.42 13.20 -7.06
C MET A 195 -7.68 12.35 -6.96
N ALA A 196 -8.20 12.12 -5.74
CA ALA A 196 -9.43 11.36 -5.52
C ALA A 196 -10.66 12.03 -6.16
N LYS A 197 -10.75 13.36 -6.15
CA LYS A 197 -11.85 14.12 -6.77
C LYS A 197 -11.92 14.00 -8.30
N THR A 198 -10.87 13.49 -8.95
CA THR A 198 -10.89 13.22 -10.40
C THR A 198 -11.81 12.05 -10.78
N GLY A 199 -12.24 11.25 -9.80
CA GLY A 199 -13.06 10.05 -10.02
C GLY A 199 -12.24 8.78 -10.29
N VAL A 200 -10.92 8.82 -10.08
CA VAL A 200 -10.07 7.63 -10.11
C VAL A 200 -10.49 6.64 -9.03
N GLN A 201 -10.50 5.34 -9.35
CA GLN A 201 -10.97 4.30 -8.43
C GLN A 201 -9.93 3.93 -7.37
N PHE A 202 -8.65 3.99 -7.74
CA PHE A 202 -7.53 3.60 -6.89
C PHE A 202 -6.44 4.67 -6.85
N ILE A 203 -5.76 4.82 -5.72
CA ILE A 203 -4.57 5.69 -5.62
C ILE A 203 -3.47 4.94 -4.88
N SER A 204 -2.34 4.72 -5.56
CA SER A 204 -1.13 4.11 -4.97
C SER A 204 -0.30 5.15 -4.23
N VAL A 205 -0.13 4.97 -2.91
CA VAL A 205 0.56 5.89 -2.02
C VAL A 205 1.80 5.21 -1.42
N GLY A 206 2.97 5.50 -1.98
CA GLY A 206 4.24 4.96 -1.46
C GLY A 206 4.57 5.44 -0.05
N ALA A 207 4.18 6.69 0.28
CA ALA A 207 4.52 7.34 1.54
C ALA A 207 3.96 6.61 2.78
N LEU A 208 2.89 5.81 2.61
CA LEU A 208 2.29 5.02 3.68
C LEU A 208 3.30 4.09 4.38
N THR A 209 4.27 3.57 3.65
CA THR A 209 5.27 2.63 4.18
C THR A 209 6.63 3.30 4.36
N HIS A 210 7.23 3.84 3.30
CA HIS A 210 8.62 4.31 3.35
C HIS A 210 8.82 5.67 4.04
N SER A 211 7.75 6.37 4.42
CA SER A 211 7.81 7.72 5.00
C SER A 211 7.00 7.87 6.29
N ALA A 212 6.47 6.77 6.84
CA ALA A 212 5.74 6.82 8.09
C ALA A 212 6.68 7.12 9.28
N PRO A 213 6.38 8.14 10.11
CA PRO A 213 7.10 8.37 11.35
C PRO A 213 6.76 7.27 12.35
N ASN A 214 7.74 6.82 13.14
CA ASN A 214 7.49 5.86 14.21
C ASN A 214 6.65 6.52 15.32
N MET A 215 5.71 5.77 15.90
CA MET A 215 4.96 6.20 17.07
C MET A 215 5.84 6.10 18.33
N ASP A 216 5.77 7.07 19.23
CA ASP A 216 6.51 7.00 20.49
C ASP A 216 5.82 6.05 21.49
N MET A 217 6.60 5.17 22.11
CA MET A 217 6.13 4.16 23.06
C MET A 217 7.23 3.83 24.06
N SER A 218 6.84 3.45 25.28
CA SER A 218 7.78 3.00 26.30
C SER A 218 7.28 1.77 27.03
N LEU A 219 8.19 0.87 27.39
CA LEU A 219 7.91 -0.24 28.28
C LEU A 219 8.43 0.12 29.68
N LYS A 220 7.53 0.20 30.67
CA LYS A 220 7.87 0.58 32.04
C LYS A 220 7.85 -0.63 32.95
N ILE A 221 8.93 -0.81 33.72
CA ILE A 221 9.01 -1.86 34.73
C ILE A 221 8.26 -1.41 35.98
N VAL A 222 7.26 -2.18 36.38
CA VAL A 222 6.57 -2.04 37.67
C VAL A 222 7.09 -3.16 38.57
N LYS A 223 7.47 -2.82 39.80
CA LYS A 223 7.77 -3.80 40.85
C LYS A 223 6.53 -3.93 41.71
N ASP A 224 6.08 -5.15 41.92
CA ASP A 224 5.16 -5.48 43.02
C ASP A 224 5.88 -5.35 44.37
#